data_AF-A0A5E4L7N0-F1
#
_entry.id   AF-A0A5E4L7N0-F1
#
_cell.length_a   1.000
_cell.length_b   1.000
_cell.length_c   1.000
_cell.angle_alpha   90.00
_cell.angle_beta   90.00
_cell.angle_gamma   90.00
#
_symmetry.space_group_name_H-M   'P 1'
#
loop_
_entity.id
_entity.type
_entity.pdbx_description
1 polymer ?
#
loop_
_entity_poly.entity_id
_entity_poly.type
_entity_poly.pdbx_seq_one_letter_code
_entity_poly.pdbx_strand_id
1 'polypeptide(L)' 'MKKKDTTILKGYQIFNNFIREHEGLDGKTPAEACGIKVEGDNKCITLIQNTSQYKNNST' A
#
# COMPACT_ATOMS: atom_id res chain seq x y z
N MET A 1 -22.18 -12.38 -15.78
CA MET A 1 -21.99 -11.80 -14.42
C MET A 1 -20.50 -11.62 -14.17
N LYS A 2 -19.97 -10.38 -14.14
CA LYS A 2 -18.54 -10.15 -13.85
C LYS A 2 -18.27 -10.57 -12.40
N LYS A 3 -17.44 -11.59 -12.17
CA LYS A 3 -17.07 -12.10 -10.84
C LYS A 3 -16.40 -10.97 -10.06
N LYS A 4 -17.09 -10.42 -9.06
CA LYS A 4 -16.59 -9.32 -8.21
C LYS A 4 -15.44 -9.78 -7.30
N ASP A 5 -15.36 -11.07 -7.00
CA ASP A 5 -14.35 -11.67 -6.11
C ASP A 5 -13.09 -12.12 -6.84
N THR A 6 -12.54 -11.27 -7.70
CA THR A 6 -11.25 -11.57 -8.33
C THR A 6 -10.14 -10.93 -7.50
N THR A 7 -9.12 -11.71 -7.10
CA THR A 7 -7.95 -11.22 -6.32
C THR A 7 -7.25 -10.01 -6.95
N ILE A 8 -7.37 -9.87 -8.28
CA ILE A 8 -6.88 -8.74 -9.06
C ILE A 8 -7.52 -7.40 -8.62
N LEU A 9 -8.84 -7.37 -8.35
CA LEU A 9 -9.53 -6.15 -7.90
C LEU A 9 -9.03 -5.69 -6.53
N LYS A 10 -8.76 -6.64 -5.62
CA LYS A 10 -8.17 -6.35 -4.31
C LYS A 10 -6.76 -5.78 -4.44
N GLY A 11 -5.93 -6.36 -5.33
CA GLY A 11 -4.60 -5.83 -5.62
C GLY A 11 -4.64 -4.39 -6.17
N TYR A 12 -5.60 -4.10 -7.05
CA TYR A 12 -5.79 -2.77 -7.61
C TYR A 12 -6.25 -1.74 -6.57
N GLN A 13 -7.11 -2.13 -5.62
CA GLN A 13 -7.50 -1.28 -4.50
C GLN A 13 -6.32 -0.95 -3.59
N ILE A 14 -5.48 -1.94 -3.28
CA ILE A 14 -4.27 -1.72 -2.48
C ILE A 14 -3.34 -0.73 -3.19
N PHE A 15 -3.13 -0.88 -4.49
CA PHE A 15 -2.30 0.05 -5.26
C PHE A 15 -2.82 1.49 -5.21
N ASN A 16 -4.11 1.71 -5.49
CA ASN A 16 -4.67 3.07 -5.47
C ASN A 16 -4.68 3.70 -4.08
N ASN A 17 -4.91 2.90 -3.03
CA ASN A 17 -5.07 3.43 -1.67
C ASN A 17 -3.75 3.60 -0.92
N PHE A 18 -2.66 2.94 -1.33
CA PHE A 18 -1.41 2.95 -0.55
C PHE A 18 -0.18 3.33 -1.34
N ILE A 19 -0.20 3.21 -2.67
CA ILE A 19 0.97 3.45 -3.53
C ILE A 19 0.82 4.74 -4.35
N ARG A 20 -0.43 5.17 -4.57
CA ARG A 20 -0.70 6.42 -5.27
C ARG A 20 -0.48 7.59 -4.32
N GLU A 21 0.27 8.58 -4.80
CA GLU A 21 0.43 9.86 -4.13
C GLU A 21 -0.92 10.57 -4.03
N HIS A 22 -1.16 11.21 -2.89
CA HIS A 22 -2.41 11.89 -2.62
C HIS A 22 -2.14 13.38 -2.44
N GLU A 23 -2.83 14.23 -3.20
CA GLU A 23 -2.63 15.68 -3.11
C GLU A 23 -2.96 16.21 -1.70
N GLY A 24 -3.98 15.64 -1.05
CA GLY A 24 -4.33 15.95 0.35
C GLY A 24 -3.31 15.46 1.39
N LEU A 25 -2.27 14.72 1.00
CA LEU A 25 -1.15 14.30 1.83
C LEU A 25 0.16 14.98 1.41
N ASP A 26 0.08 16.17 0.79
CA ASP A 26 1.25 16.93 0.33
C ASP A 26 2.11 16.15 -0.69
N GLY A 27 1.44 15.38 -1.55
CA GLY A 27 2.10 14.51 -2.53
C GLY A 27 2.65 13.20 -1.95
N LYS A 28 2.47 12.93 -0.65
CA LYS A 28 2.88 11.66 -0.03
C LYS A 28 1.89 10.55 -0.32
N THR A 29 2.37 9.31 -0.31
CA THR A 29 1.49 8.15 -0.32
C THR A 29 0.88 7.92 1.07
N PRO A 30 -0.33 7.33 1.17
CA PRO A 30 -0.91 6.96 2.45
C PRO A 30 -0.03 5.99 3.26
N ALA A 31 0.75 5.13 2.60
CA ALA A 31 1.73 4.29 3.26
C ALA A 31 2.82 5.12 3.96
N GLU A 32 3.39 6.12 3.29
CA GLU A 32 4.38 7.03 3.87
C GLU A 32 3.79 7.89 5.00
N ALA A 33 2.53 8.32 4.88
CA ALA A 33 1.83 9.03 5.94
C ALA A 33 1.68 8.17 7.21
N CYS A 34 1.56 6.84 7.05
CA CYS A 34 1.59 5.87 8.15
C CYS A 34 3.01 5.48 8.61
N GLY A 35 4.07 6.08 8.05
CA GLY A 35 5.47 5.74 8.36
C GLY A 35 5.96 4.45 7.70
N ILE A 36 5.19 3.88 6.78
CA ILE A 36 5.57 2.69 6.01
C ILE A 36 6.28 3.16 4.75
N LYS A 37 7.60 3.01 4.73
CA LYS A 37 8.41 3.40 3.58
C LYS A 37 8.14 2.45 2.40
N VAL A 38 7.82 2.98 1.22
CA VAL A 38 7.58 2.18 0.01
C VAL A 38 8.63 2.53 -1.04
N GLU A 39 9.72 1.77 -1.05
CA GLU A 39 10.88 1.99 -1.93
C GLU A 39 11.11 0.83 -2.90
N GLY A 40 11.72 1.13 -4.05
CA GLY A 40 12.09 0.18 -5.10
C GLY A 40 11.05 0.03 -6.22
N ASP A 41 11.43 -0.68 -7.27
CA ASP A 41 10.61 -0.89 -8.47
C ASP A 41 9.29 -1.61 -8.18
N ASN A 42 9.28 -2.51 -7.20
CA ASN A 42 8.12 -3.31 -6.82
C ASN A 42 7.44 -2.77 -5.55
N LYS A 43 6.85 -1.57 -5.66
CA LYS A 43 6.16 -0.86 -4.57
C LYS A 43 5.14 -1.73 -3.80
N CYS A 44 4.40 -2.61 -4.49
CA CYS A 44 3.45 -3.53 -3.84
C CYS A 44 4.12 -4.55 -2.90
N ILE A 45 5.26 -5.11 -3.31
CA ILE A 45 5.98 -6.11 -2.51
C ILE A 45 6.58 -5.42 -1.28
N THR A 46 7.19 -4.26 -1.47
CA THR A 46 7.78 -3.47 -0.38
C THR A 46 6.72 -3.07 0.65
N LEU A 47 5.53 -2.67 0.21
CA LEU A 47 4.41 -2.38 1.10
C LEU A 47 4.02 -3.61 1.96
N ILE A 48 3.91 -4.78 1.35
CA ILE A 48 3.55 -6.02 2.06
C ILE A 48 4.64 -6.42 3.07
N GLN A 49 5.91 -6.32 2.68
CA GLN A 49 7.03 -6.67 3.55
C GLN A 49 7.10 -5.70 4.76
N ASN A 50 7.00 -4.40 4.51
CA ASN A 50 7.15 -3.39 5.57
C ASN A 50 5.95 -3.32 6.51
N THR A 51 4.74 -3.61 6.02
CA THR A 51 3.54 -3.74 6.89
C THR A 51 3.64 -4.93 7.84
N SER A 52 4.17 -6.06 7.39
CA SER A 52 4.40 -7.22 8.27
C SER A 52 5.43 -6.93 9.37
N GLN A 53 6.41 -6.07 9.11
CA GLN A 53 7.43 -5.69 10.11
C GLN A 53 6.92 -4.62 11.09
N TYR A 54 6.07 -3.68 10.63
CA TYR A 54 5.47 -2.65 11.48
C TYR A 54 4.70 -3.25 12.67
N LYS A 55 4.01 -4.38 12.47
CA LYS A 55 3.22 -5.04 13.51
C LYS A 55 4.07 -5.63 14.64
N ASN A 56 5.32 -6.01 14.36
CA ASN A 56 6.21 -6.64 15.32
C ASN A 56 6.96 -5.64 16.21
N ASN A 57 7.10 -4.39 15.76
CA ASN A 57 7.83 -3.34 16.49
C ASN A 57 6.91 -2.43 17.33
N SER A 58 5.59 -2.64 17.30
CA SER A 58 4.60 -1.84 18.03
C SER A 58 4.05 -2.54 19.29
N THR A 59 4.75 -3.55 19.82
CA THR A 59 4.47 -4.22 21.11
C THR A 59 5.58 -3.88 22.10
#